data_AF-A0AA38USY2-F1
#
_entry.id   AF-A0AA38USY2-F1
#
_cell.length_a   1.000
_cell.length_b   1.000
_cell.length_c   1.000
_cell.angle_alpha   90.00
_cell.angle_beta   90.00
_cell.angle_gamma   90.00
#
_symmetry.space_group_name_H-M   'P 1'
#
loop_
_entity.id
_entity.type
_entity.pdbx_description
1 polymer ?
#
loop_
_entity_poly.entity_id
_entity_poly.type
_entity_poly.pdbx_seq_one_letter_code
_entity_poly.pdbx_strand_id
1 'polypeptide(L)'
;MNVMLTRCRRGMVVVSRRSFLEGVARDTLVGQLSAYWTTREGRNAWVNALDVMNSRVNLPGAPGSKVDPAIATARLSICSRPSHFPHSRAAGP
;
A
#
# COMPACT_ATOMS: atom_id res chain seq x y z
N MET A 1 -7.32 12.46 -20.11
CA MET A 1 -7.11 11.11 -19.51
C MET A 1 -7.23 9.95 -20.52
N ASN A 2 -7.81 10.14 -21.71
CA ASN A 2 -8.04 9.08 -22.69
C ASN A 2 -6.76 8.29 -23.07
N VAL A 3 -5.62 8.97 -23.13
CA VAL A 3 -4.31 8.33 -23.42
C VAL A 3 -3.82 7.45 -22.28
N MET A 4 -4.05 7.80 -21.01
CA MET A 4 -3.59 6.95 -19.92
C MET A 4 -4.39 5.63 -19.91
N LEU A 5 -5.72 5.72 -20.04
CA LEU A 5 -6.64 4.57 -19.93
C LEU A 5 -6.55 3.58 -21.09
N THR A 6 -6.25 4.05 -22.30
CA THR A 6 -6.25 3.19 -23.51
C THR A 6 -4.90 2.53 -23.82
N ARG A 7 -3.85 2.85 -23.07
CA ARG A 7 -2.48 2.35 -23.34
C ARG A 7 -2.14 1.07 -22.56
N CYS A 8 -2.93 0.71 -21.55
CA CYS A 8 -2.74 -0.49 -20.75
C CYS A 8 -3.39 -1.72 -21.41
N ARG A 9 -2.61 -2.77 -21.70
CA ARG A 9 -3.11 -4.00 -22.34
C ARG A 9 -3.64 -5.07 -21.38
N ARG A 10 -3.08 -5.16 -20.17
CA ARG A 10 -3.42 -6.20 -19.18
C ARG A 10 -4.24 -5.69 -18.00
N GLY A 11 -4.15 -4.39 -17.71
CA GLY A 11 -4.82 -3.73 -16.61
C GLY A 11 -4.04 -2.48 -16.18
N MET A 12 -4.67 -1.65 -15.36
CA MET A 12 -4.11 -0.39 -14.86
C MET A 12 -4.23 -0.35 -13.35
N VAL A 13 -3.20 0.17 -12.68
CA VAL A 13 -3.23 0.52 -11.25
C VAL A 13 -3.20 2.04 -11.13
N VAL A 14 -4.18 2.61 -10.43
CA VAL A 14 -4.24 4.04 -10.15
C VAL A 14 -3.89 4.26 -8.69
N VAL A 15 -2.80 4.98 -8.43
CA VAL A 15 -2.37 5.33 -7.07
C VAL A 15 -2.84 6.74 -6.76
N SER A 16 -3.69 6.89 -5.76
CA SER A 16 -4.21 8.20 -5.33
C SER A 16 -4.64 8.17 -3.87
N ARG A 17 -4.85 9.35 -3.29
CA ARG A 17 -5.51 9.49 -1.99
C ARG A 17 -7.02 9.43 -2.17
N ARG A 18 -7.68 8.61 -1.37
CA ARG A 18 -9.14 8.45 -1.42
C ARG A 18 -9.90 9.77 -1.25
N SER A 19 -9.50 10.57 -0.26
CA SER A 19 -10.09 11.88 0.00
C SER A 19 -9.94 12.87 -1.17
N PHE A 20 -8.90 12.75 -1.99
CA PHE A 20 -8.72 13.58 -3.16
C PHE A 20 -9.73 13.24 -4.26
N LEU A 21 -9.97 11.94 -4.50
CA LEU A 21 -10.92 11.45 -5.51
C LEU A 21 -12.38 11.60 -5.09
N GLU A 22 -12.67 11.58 -3.79
CA GLU A 22 -14.01 11.87 -3.26
C GLU A 22 -14.29 13.38 -3.16
N GLY A 23 -13.23 14.20 -3.10
CA GLY A 23 -13.31 15.66 -3.00
C GLY A 23 -13.09 16.36 -4.35
N VAL A 24 -12.01 17.14 -4.43
CA VAL A 24 -11.73 18.06 -5.55
C VAL A 24 -11.65 17.38 -6.92
N ALA A 25 -11.30 16.09 -6.97
CA ALA A 25 -11.19 15.34 -8.22
C ALA A 25 -12.42 14.47 -8.53
N ARG A 26 -13.52 14.62 -7.79
CA ARG A 26 -14.75 13.81 -7.95
C ARG A 26 -15.29 13.80 -9.37
N ASP A 27 -15.33 14.96 -10.02
CA ASP A 27 -15.91 15.10 -11.36
C ASP A 27 -14.91 14.80 -12.48
N THR A 28 -13.66 14.48 -12.12
CA THR A 28 -12.70 13.96 -13.09
C THR A 28 -13.06 12.52 -13.48
N LEU A 29 -12.60 12.08 -14.65
CA LEU A 29 -12.84 10.71 -15.10
C LEU A 29 -12.33 9.64 -14.11
N VAL A 30 -11.17 9.85 -13.45
CA VAL A 30 -10.70 8.93 -12.39
C VAL A 30 -11.57 9.02 -11.13
N GLY A 31 -12.07 10.21 -10.78
CA GLY A 31 -13.04 10.36 -9.68
C GLY A 31 -14.31 9.55 -9.94
N GLN A 32 -14.90 9.68 -11.13
CA GLN A 32 -16.08 8.93 -11.54
C GLN A 32 -15.82 7.41 -11.60
N LEU A 33 -14.66 6.98 -12.13
CA LEU A 33 -14.24 5.58 -12.11
C LEU A 33 -14.12 5.04 -10.69
N SER A 34 -13.50 5.81 -9.78
CA SER A 34 -13.34 5.41 -8.39
C SER A 34 -14.69 5.25 -7.68
N ALA A 35 -15.64 6.15 -7.95
CA ALA A 35 -17.00 6.06 -7.43
C ALA A 35 -17.72 4.82 -7.96
N TYR A 36 -17.67 4.59 -9.28
CA TYR A 36 -18.26 3.41 -9.93
C TYR A 36 -17.76 2.08 -9.33
N TRP A 37 -16.43 1.92 -9.18
CA TRP A 37 -15.86 0.71 -8.59
C TRP A 37 -16.15 0.59 -7.10
N THR A 38 -16.18 1.70 -6.36
CA THR A 38 -16.57 1.69 -4.94
C THR A 38 -18.03 1.26 -4.78
N THR A 39 -18.94 1.68 -5.66
CA THR A 39 -20.33 1.21 -5.64
C THR A 39 -20.44 -0.29 -5.93
N ARG A 40 -19.60 -0.80 -6.85
CA ARG A 40 -19.66 -2.20 -7.30
C ARG A 40 -18.98 -3.20 -6.35
N GLU A 41 -17.82 -2.84 -5.79
CA GLU A 41 -16.97 -3.73 -4.99
C GLU A 41 -16.80 -3.29 -3.55
N GLY A 42 -17.37 -2.14 -3.17
CA GLY A 42 -17.33 -1.63 -1.80
C GLY A 42 -15.90 -1.41 -1.31
N ARG A 43 -15.54 -2.10 -0.24
CA ARG A 43 -14.21 -1.98 0.40
C ARG A 43 -13.08 -2.59 -0.44
N ASN A 44 -13.40 -3.54 -1.31
CA ASN A 44 -12.39 -4.24 -2.12
C ASN A 44 -11.88 -3.39 -3.29
N ALA A 45 -12.59 -2.30 -3.63
CA ALA A 45 -12.16 -1.35 -4.66
C ALA A 45 -10.89 -0.57 -4.29
N TRP A 46 -10.53 -0.53 -3.00
CA TRP A 46 -9.40 0.21 -2.49
C TRP A 46 -8.38 -0.72 -1.83
N VAL A 47 -7.12 -0.55 -2.19
CA VAL A 47 -6.01 -1.33 -1.66
C VAL A 47 -5.06 -0.41 -0.92
N ASN A 48 -4.56 -0.84 0.23
CA ASN A 48 -3.55 -0.09 0.98
C ASN A 48 -2.20 -0.15 0.26
N ALA A 49 -1.55 1.01 0.11
CA ALA A 49 -0.22 1.11 -0.50
C ALA A 49 0.82 0.24 0.22
N LEU A 50 0.73 0.07 1.54
CA LEU A 50 1.63 -0.82 2.28
C LEU A 50 1.45 -2.29 1.90
N ASP A 51 0.23 -2.74 1.61
CA ASP A 51 0.00 -4.12 1.16
C ASP A 51 0.58 -4.34 -0.24
N VAL A 52 0.53 -3.32 -1.10
CA VAL A 52 1.22 -3.33 -2.40
C VAL A 52 2.74 -3.39 -2.22
N MET A 53 3.32 -2.55 -1.36
CA MET A 53 4.75 -2.54 -1.08
C MET A 53 5.25 -3.86 -0.49
N ASN A 54 4.42 -4.53 0.32
CA ASN A 54 4.71 -5.83 0.88
C ASN A 54 4.38 -7.00 -0.07
N SER A 55 4.04 -6.72 -1.32
CA SER A 55 3.67 -7.71 -2.34
C SER A 55 2.51 -8.62 -1.91
N ARG A 56 1.58 -8.14 -1.07
CA ARG A 56 0.44 -8.92 -0.56
C ARG A 56 -0.79 -8.88 -1.46
N VAL A 57 -0.70 -8.18 -2.58
CA VAL A 57 -1.83 -7.88 -3.47
C VAL A 57 -1.52 -8.38 -4.87
N ASN A 58 -2.52 -8.96 -5.53
CA ASN A 58 -2.42 -9.34 -6.93
C ASN A 58 -2.60 -8.11 -7.82
N LEU A 59 -1.56 -7.73 -8.54
CA LEU A 59 -1.61 -6.65 -9.53
C LEU A 59 -1.73 -7.20 -10.95
N PRO A 60 -2.23 -6.41 -11.91
CA PRO A 60 -2.31 -6.82 -13.31
C PRO A 60 -0.94 -7.23 -13.86
N GLY A 61 -0.77 -8.53 -14.13
CA GLY A 61 0.50 -9.08 -14.65
C GLY A 61 1.61 -9.28 -13.60
N ALA A 62 1.34 -9.00 -12.32
CA ALA A 62 2.28 -9.20 -11.21
C ALA A 62 1.51 -9.76 -9.99
N PRO A 63 1.40 -11.09 -9.85
CA PRO A 63 0.71 -11.71 -8.72
C PRO A 63 1.47 -11.43 -7.42
N GLY A 64 0.73 -11.33 -6.31
CA GLY A 64 1.30 -11.10 -4.99
C GLY A 64 2.10 -12.31 -4.49
N SER A 65 3.09 -12.05 -3.65
CA SER A 65 3.81 -13.07 -2.92
C SER A 65 2.92 -13.64 -1.82
N LYS A 66 2.73 -14.96 -1.84
CA LYS A 66 2.23 -15.68 -0.66
C LYS A 66 3.38 -15.71 0.33
N VAL A 67 3.48 -14.68 1.17
CA VAL A 67 4.42 -14.73 2.29
C VAL A 67 4.02 -15.92 3.14
N ASP A 68 4.88 -16.94 3.15
CA ASP A 68 4.75 -18.08 4.04
C ASP A 68 4.69 -17.51 5.49
N PRO A 69 3.63 -17.80 6.28
CA PRO A 69 3.45 -17.20 7.61
C PRO A 69 4.68 -17.37 8.53
N ALA A 70 5.55 -18.35 8.25
CA ALA A 70 6.82 -18.56 8.92
C ALA A 70 7.83 -17.39 8.77
N ILE A 71 7.84 -16.67 7.64
CA ILE A 71 8.80 -15.58 7.40
C ILE A 71 8.34 -14.26 8.07
N ALA A 72 7.03 -14.07 8.24
CA ALA A 72 6.48 -12.89 8.91
C ALA A 72 6.88 -12.83 10.41
N THR A 73 6.94 -13.99 11.07
CA THR A 73 7.36 -14.12 12.47
C THR A 73 8.84 -13.74 12.69
N ALA A 74 9.72 -14.03 11.73
CA ALA A 74 11.15 -13.73 11.84
C ALA A 74 11.43 -12.21 11.86
N ARG A 75 10.62 -11.39 11.17
CA ARG A 75 10.82 -9.93 11.12
C ARG A 75 10.38 -9.20 12.38
N LEU A 76 9.40 -9.74 13.13
CA LEU A 76 9.01 -9.17 14.42
C LEU A 76 10.11 -9.38 15.48
N SER A 77 10.86 -10.49 15.42
CA SER A 77 11.93 -10.79 16.38
C SER A 77 13.16 -9.86 16.24
N ILE A 78 13.45 -9.35 15.04
CA ILE A 78 14.60 -8.47 14.81
C ILE A 78 14.34 -7.04 15.32
N CYS A 79 13.09 -6.57 15.25
CA CYS A 79 12.72 -5.22 15.72
C CYS A 79 12.46 -5.14 17.24
N SER A 80 12.47 -6.27 17.97
CA SER A 80 12.23 -6.30 19.43
C SER A 80 13.50 -6.24 20.29
N ARG A 81 14.70 -6.07 19.73
CA ARG A 81 15.89 -5.83 20.57
C ARG A 81 15.86 -4.40 21.11
N PRO A 82 15.72 -4.18 22.43
CA PRO A 82 15.86 -2.86 23.00
C PRO A 82 17.32 -2.43 22.83
N SER A 83 17.54 -1.23 22.29
CA SER A 83 18.84 -0.55 22.37
C SER A 83 19.12 -0.21 23.83
N HIS A 84 19.77 -1.13 24.54
CA HIS A 84 20.28 -0.89 25.89
C HIS A 84 21.50 0.02 25.77
N PHE A 85 21.30 1.34 25.88
CA PHE A 85 22.39 2.29 26.08
C PHE A 85 22.94 2.12 27.51
N PRO A 86 24.22 1.78 27.73
CA PRO A 86 24.79 1.82 29.05
C PRO A 86 25.16 3.27 29.39
N HIS A 87 24.46 3.86 30.37
CA HIS A 87 24.95 5.04 31.07
C HIS A 87 26.17 4.62 31.91
N SER A 88 27.38 4.88 31.41
CA SER A 88 28.60 4.73 32.21
C SER A 88 28.88 6.04 32.95
N ARG A 89 28.62 6.00 34.25
CA ARG A 89 29.16 6.88 35.29
C ARG A 89 30.69 6.78 35.24
N ALA A 90 31.40 7.89 35.10
CA ALA A 90 32.85 7.95 35.31
C ALA A 90 33.14 9.11 36.26
N ALA A 91 33.78 8.77 37.38
CA ALA A 91 34.22 9.66 38.43
C ALA A 91 35.70 10.02 38.23
N GLY A 92 36.03 11.30 38.46
CA GLY A 92 37.36 11.82 38.83
C GLY A 92 38.43 11.88 37.73
N PRO A 93 39.58 12.53 38.00
CA PRO A 93 39.97 13.21 39.25
C PRO A 93 39.71 14.72 39.28
#